data_AF-A0A7X1GRD7-F1
#
_entry.id   AF-A0A7X1GRD7-F1
#
_cell.length_a   1.000
_cell.length_b   1.000
_cell.length_c   1.000
_cell.angle_alpha   90.00
_cell.angle_beta   90.00
_cell.angle_gamma   90.00
#
_symmetry.space_group_name_H-M   'P 1'
#
loop_
_entity.id
_entity.type
_entity.pdbx_description
1 polymer ?
#
loop_
_entity_poly.entity_id
_entity_poly.type
_entity_poly.pdbx_seq_one_letter_code
_entity_poly.pdbx_strand_id
1 'polypeptide(L)'
;MTQTDDSTQTPKDRPLPRKVAALLVYSRPGLVFGGMICALAVMWRQDPRVYTLGVSLLVLSMTFDLVDGWFAARYRPDAPLAHLADRLMDKLVYSIIFPVIAVGTMWRLLVITPDHTKGQLLHAVFVLLLCVTVLIRDNFAAFMRGFAIRQGSEPALSEYNRLRTIVAAPVSALLYAYAFYIPEGPPSWLYFKITWLANFPLQVLFFIEILFLIINLGSIAGYCRKYGTLCLDELCLGDAVLRRRILAIFPNALTVMNAMMGLIAVFFAYQGRIRESYLMIIGAATFDKLDGALARRLGLTEPLPEEIGQRKINLGNLMDDFADAVSFCIVPGWIFYICLRDIAPEHFTHLPVGLVALLYVGLGLGRLIYFTIDKAPIPGFFKGLPTPAGAMLVLAPLIAFSQAVNETPRWVPFWGYFSFGLMIVTAILMNCYFIRYLHMGRFMSRNPWMTRFSLALLITVVTPYFGLVCFGYMFLYVLSPLVTWRIDPEEAARETRTTSS
;
A
#
# COMPACT_ATOMS: atom_id res chain seq x y z
N MET A 1 -7.21 -81.30 17.79
CA MET A 1 -6.27 -80.28 18.30
C MET A 1 -5.61 -79.64 17.09
N THR A 2 -5.79 -78.38 16.71
CA THR A 2 -6.65 -77.28 17.16
C THR A 2 -6.62 -76.31 15.97
N GLN A 3 -7.78 -75.86 15.49
CA GLN A 3 -7.86 -74.75 14.54
C GLN A 3 -7.35 -73.48 15.20
N THR A 4 -6.59 -72.66 14.48
CA THR A 4 -6.50 -71.22 14.75
C THR A 4 -6.67 -70.49 13.43
N ASP A 5 -7.90 -70.04 13.21
CA ASP A 5 -8.26 -68.92 12.35
C ASP A 5 -7.39 -67.71 12.71
N ASP A 6 -6.72 -67.12 11.72
CA ASP A 6 -6.30 -65.71 11.81
C ASP A 6 -7.08 -64.93 10.76
N SER A 7 -8.33 -64.63 11.13
CA SER A 7 -9.21 -63.76 10.38
C SER A 7 -9.00 -62.31 10.83
N THR A 8 -8.59 -61.48 9.87
CA THR A 8 -9.00 -60.07 9.74
C THR A 8 -8.89 -59.16 10.97
N GLN A 9 -7.83 -58.34 11.03
CA GLN A 9 -7.92 -57.02 11.65
C GLN A 9 -7.49 -55.93 10.66
N THR A 10 -8.43 -55.55 9.79
CA THR A 10 -8.47 -54.20 9.24
C THR A 10 -8.58 -53.20 10.40
N PRO A 11 -7.91 -52.03 10.35
CA PRO A 11 -8.08 -51.02 11.37
C PRO A 11 -9.56 -50.62 11.39
N LYS A 12 -10.17 -50.74 12.56
CA LYS A 12 -11.58 -50.45 12.83
C LYS A 12 -11.84 -48.97 12.54
N ASP A 13 -12.19 -48.66 11.30
CA ASP A 13 -12.65 -47.37 10.81
C ASP A 13 -13.98 -47.07 11.53
N ARG A 14 -13.90 -46.49 12.74
CA ARG A 14 -15.10 -46.15 13.52
C ARG A 14 -15.90 -45.12 12.70
N PRO A 15 -17.19 -45.36 12.39
CA PRO A 15 -18.00 -44.43 11.60
C PRO A 15 -18.42 -43.16 12.38
N LEU A 16 -18.30 -43.17 13.71
CA LEU A 16 -18.58 -42.02 14.59
C LEU A 16 -17.69 -40.80 14.28
N PRO A 17 -16.35 -40.93 14.21
CA PRO A 17 -15.44 -39.86 13.76
C PRO A 17 -15.91 -39.13 12.49
N ARG A 18 -16.47 -39.87 11.54
CA ARG A 18 -16.89 -39.33 10.24
C ARG A 18 -18.17 -38.48 10.31
N LYS A 19 -19.14 -38.91 11.12
CA LYS A 19 -20.39 -38.16 11.32
C LYS A 19 -20.19 -36.92 12.17
N VAL A 20 -19.32 -36.99 13.18
CA VAL A 20 -19.02 -35.86 14.08
C VAL A 20 -18.31 -34.73 13.33
N ALA A 21 -17.30 -35.05 12.51
CA ALA A 21 -16.61 -34.03 11.71
C ALA A 21 -17.57 -33.32 10.73
N ALA A 22 -18.40 -34.07 10.01
CA ALA A 22 -19.39 -33.48 9.11
C ALA A 22 -20.39 -32.59 9.86
N LEU A 23 -20.88 -33.03 11.03
CA LEU A 23 -21.79 -32.23 11.84
C LEU A 23 -21.15 -30.89 12.26
N LEU A 24 -19.87 -30.90 12.66
CA LEU A 24 -19.14 -29.69 13.02
C LEU A 24 -19.04 -28.72 11.84
N VAL A 25 -18.61 -29.20 10.66
CA VAL A 25 -18.50 -28.38 9.43
C VAL A 25 -19.82 -27.71 9.08
N TYR A 26 -20.90 -28.48 8.98
CA TYR A 26 -22.19 -27.99 8.49
C TYR A 26 -22.99 -27.18 9.52
N SER A 27 -22.63 -27.26 10.80
CA SER A 27 -23.26 -26.45 11.85
C SER A 27 -22.79 -24.99 11.87
N ARG A 28 -21.58 -24.68 11.36
CA ARG A 28 -20.98 -23.34 11.41
C ARG A 28 -21.84 -22.24 10.74
N PRO A 29 -22.34 -22.41 9.50
CA PRO A 29 -23.19 -21.39 8.88
C PRO A 29 -24.50 -21.18 9.65
N GLY A 30 -25.08 -22.24 10.21
CA GLY A 30 -26.30 -22.15 11.01
C GLY A 30 -26.10 -21.32 12.28
N LEU A 31 -25.00 -21.55 13.00
CA LEU A 31 -24.62 -20.76 14.18
C LEU A 31 -24.41 -19.28 13.84
N VAL A 32 -23.73 -19.00 12.73
CA VAL A 32 -23.43 -17.64 12.27
C VAL A 32 -24.69 -16.92 11.80
N PHE A 33 -25.59 -17.62 11.11
CA PHE A 33 -26.90 -17.10 10.74
C PHE A 33 -27.75 -16.79 11.99
N GLY A 34 -27.72 -17.66 13.00
CA GLY A 34 -28.32 -17.37 14.31
C GLY A 34 -27.72 -16.14 14.97
N GLY A 35 -26.40 -15.96 14.89
CA GLY A 35 -25.70 -14.74 15.29
C GLY A 35 -26.22 -13.51 14.55
N MET A 36 -26.34 -13.55 13.23
CA MET A 36 -26.92 -12.46 12.44
C MET A 36 -28.34 -12.11 12.89
N ILE A 37 -29.21 -13.09 13.12
CA ILE A 37 -30.57 -12.84 13.63
C ILE A 37 -30.51 -12.13 14.99
N CYS A 38 -29.61 -12.56 15.87
CA CYS A 38 -29.39 -11.90 17.16
C CYS A 38 -28.91 -10.46 16.99
N ALA A 39 -27.97 -10.18 16.07
CA ALA A 39 -27.53 -8.83 15.73
C ALA A 39 -28.69 -7.93 15.26
N LEU A 40 -29.52 -8.43 14.34
CA LEU A 40 -30.71 -7.70 13.87
C LEU A 40 -31.67 -7.41 15.02
N ALA A 41 -31.91 -8.40 15.90
CA ALA A 41 -32.76 -8.24 17.06
C ALA A 41 -32.16 -7.27 18.11
N VAL A 42 -30.83 -7.24 18.28
CA VAL A 42 -30.13 -6.24 19.10
C VAL A 42 -30.32 -4.85 18.54
N MET A 43 -30.14 -4.65 17.23
CA MET A 43 -30.32 -3.35 16.60
C MET A 43 -31.73 -2.80 16.79
N TRP A 44 -32.73 -3.69 16.86
CA TRP A 44 -34.13 -3.32 17.02
C TRP A 44 -34.58 -3.17 18.49
N ARG A 45 -34.19 -4.10 19.37
CA ARG A 45 -34.73 -4.21 20.74
C ARG A 45 -33.76 -3.75 21.82
N GLN A 46 -32.48 -3.59 21.49
CA GLN A 46 -31.42 -3.23 22.42
C GLN A 46 -31.37 -4.13 23.67
N ASP A 47 -31.68 -5.42 23.52
CA ASP A 47 -31.70 -6.38 24.64
C ASP A 47 -30.30 -7.01 24.86
N PRO A 48 -29.67 -6.80 26.04
CA PRO A 48 -28.36 -7.38 26.36
C PRO A 48 -28.35 -8.91 26.35
N ARG A 49 -29.49 -9.58 26.60
CA ARG A 49 -29.57 -11.05 26.55
C ARG A 49 -29.41 -11.57 25.13
N VAL A 50 -30.06 -10.92 24.18
CA VAL A 50 -29.94 -11.26 22.75
C VAL A 50 -28.53 -10.98 22.25
N TYR A 51 -27.90 -9.90 22.73
CA TYR A 51 -26.48 -9.64 22.48
C TYR A 51 -25.58 -10.77 22.98
N THR A 52 -25.74 -11.21 24.24
CA THR A 52 -24.93 -12.32 24.78
C THR A 52 -25.10 -13.60 23.99
N LEU A 53 -26.33 -13.92 23.57
CA LEU A 53 -26.62 -15.08 22.75
C LEU A 53 -25.92 -14.99 21.39
N GLY A 54 -26.02 -13.84 20.73
CA GLY A 54 -25.39 -13.60 19.42
C GLY A 54 -23.87 -13.77 19.45
N VAL A 55 -23.20 -13.16 20.43
CA VAL A 55 -21.75 -13.32 20.61
C VAL A 55 -21.38 -14.78 20.92
N SER A 56 -22.17 -15.46 21.75
CA SER A 56 -21.94 -16.86 22.11
C SER A 56 -22.05 -17.80 20.91
N LEU A 57 -23.05 -17.61 20.06
CA LEU A 57 -23.22 -18.38 18.83
C LEU A 57 -22.03 -18.21 17.88
N LEU A 58 -21.52 -16.98 17.77
CA LEU A 58 -20.37 -16.67 16.93
C LEU A 58 -19.08 -17.31 17.47
N VAL A 59 -18.82 -17.19 18.77
CA VAL A 59 -17.66 -17.82 19.43
C VAL A 59 -17.73 -19.35 19.34
N LEU A 60 -18.93 -19.93 19.49
CA LEU A 60 -19.13 -21.37 19.32
C LEU A 60 -18.82 -21.82 17.89
N SER A 61 -19.29 -21.08 16.87
CA SER A 61 -18.98 -21.36 15.47
C SER A 61 -17.48 -21.37 15.18
N MET A 62 -16.75 -20.39 15.73
CA MET A 62 -15.30 -20.32 15.59
C MET A 62 -14.56 -21.44 16.33
N THR A 63 -15.09 -21.87 17.46
CA THR A 63 -14.53 -23.01 18.19
C THR A 63 -14.69 -24.28 17.36
N PHE A 64 -15.82 -24.46 16.69
CA PHE A 64 -16.03 -25.59 15.78
C PHE A 64 -15.08 -25.56 14.59
N ASP A 65 -14.75 -24.39 14.05
CA ASP A 65 -13.76 -24.24 12.98
C ASP A 65 -12.36 -24.76 13.39
N LEU A 66 -11.91 -24.37 14.60
CA LEU A 66 -10.62 -24.83 15.13
C LEU A 66 -10.60 -26.34 15.41
N VAL A 67 -11.68 -26.87 16.00
CA VAL A 67 -11.81 -28.29 16.34
C VAL A 67 -11.89 -29.15 15.09
N ASP A 68 -12.65 -28.71 14.09
CA ASP A 68 -12.79 -29.42 12.82
C ASP A 68 -11.49 -29.44 12.04
N GLY A 69 -10.76 -28.32 11.96
CA GLY A 69 -9.44 -28.28 11.33
C GLY A 69 -8.43 -29.24 11.97
N TRP A 70 -8.45 -29.37 13.31
CA TRP A 70 -7.64 -30.36 14.03
C TRP A 70 -8.09 -31.79 13.72
N PHE A 71 -9.41 -32.03 13.69
CA PHE A 71 -9.97 -33.37 13.48
C PHE A 71 -9.72 -33.89 12.06
N ALA A 72 -9.89 -33.03 11.05
CA ALA A 72 -9.60 -33.33 9.65
C ALA A 72 -8.12 -33.71 9.46
N ALA A 73 -7.20 -32.94 10.04
CA ALA A 73 -5.76 -33.22 9.98
C ALA A 73 -5.36 -34.55 10.64
N ARG A 74 -6.11 -35.01 11.64
CA ARG A 74 -5.79 -36.22 12.41
C ARG A 74 -6.45 -37.49 11.89
N TYR A 75 -7.69 -37.41 11.38
CA TYR A 75 -8.54 -38.58 11.13
C TYR A 75 -9.04 -38.70 9.68
N ARG A 76 -8.89 -37.68 8.83
CA ARG A 76 -9.34 -37.73 7.42
C ARG A 76 -8.45 -36.91 6.47
N PRO A 77 -7.17 -37.29 6.29
CA PRO A 77 -6.29 -36.58 5.36
C PRO A 77 -6.75 -36.65 3.89
N ASP A 78 -7.46 -37.73 3.48
CA ASP A 78 -7.69 -38.03 2.04
C ASP A 78 -9.16 -37.96 1.58
N ALA A 79 -10.03 -37.20 2.27
CA ALA A 79 -11.44 -37.10 1.89
C ALA A 79 -11.63 -36.12 0.69
N PRO A 80 -12.01 -36.59 -0.51
CA PRO A 80 -11.93 -35.80 -1.75
C PRO A 80 -12.86 -34.56 -1.75
N LEU A 81 -13.98 -34.62 -1.02
CA LEU A 81 -14.98 -33.55 -0.97
C LEU A 81 -14.88 -32.66 0.28
N ALA A 82 -14.12 -33.07 1.31
CA ALA A 82 -14.06 -32.34 2.58
C ALA A 82 -13.48 -30.94 2.40
N HIS A 83 -12.34 -30.84 1.70
CA HIS A 83 -11.70 -29.55 1.43
C HIS A 83 -12.55 -28.58 0.59
N LEU A 84 -13.46 -29.08 -0.23
CA LEU A 84 -14.38 -28.22 -1.01
C LEU A 84 -15.51 -27.70 -0.11
N ALA A 85 -16.09 -28.58 0.70
CA ALA A 85 -17.13 -28.23 1.65
C ALA A 85 -16.65 -27.19 2.66
N ASP A 86 -15.47 -27.39 3.26
CA ASP A 86 -14.89 -26.46 4.25
C ASP A 86 -14.73 -25.06 3.67
N ARG A 87 -14.17 -24.95 2.45
CA ARG A 87 -14.00 -23.67 1.75
C ARG A 87 -15.32 -22.98 1.44
N LEU A 88 -16.34 -23.74 1.06
CA LEU A 88 -17.66 -23.20 0.79
C LEU A 88 -18.33 -22.71 2.08
N MET A 89 -18.21 -23.48 3.16
CA MET A 89 -18.72 -23.08 4.48
C MET A 89 -18.02 -21.82 5.00
N ASP A 90 -16.69 -21.73 4.90
CA ASP A 90 -15.93 -20.54 5.29
C ASP A 90 -16.42 -19.29 4.52
N LYS A 91 -16.65 -19.44 3.22
CA LYS A 91 -17.14 -18.35 2.37
C LYS A 91 -18.54 -17.89 2.80
N LEU A 92 -19.43 -18.82 3.11
CA LEU A 92 -20.77 -18.49 3.62
C LEU A 92 -20.69 -17.78 4.97
N VAL A 93 -19.88 -18.29 5.89
CA VAL A 93 -19.67 -17.71 7.22
C VAL A 93 -19.19 -16.26 7.11
N TYR A 94 -18.13 -15.99 6.33
CA TYR A 94 -17.61 -14.64 6.18
C TYR A 94 -18.55 -13.70 5.41
N SER A 95 -19.28 -14.22 4.41
CA SER A 95 -20.29 -13.44 3.67
C SER A 95 -21.48 -13.03 4.53
N ILE A 96 -21.70 -13.68 5.68
CA ILE A 96 -22.72 -13.28 6.66
C ILE A 96 -22.10 -12.33 7.70
N ILE A 97 -20.97 -12.69 8.31
CA ILE A 97 -20.41 -11.96 9.45
C ILE A 97 -19.97 -10.54 9.10
N PHE A 98 -19.18 -10.37 8.02
CA PHE A 98 -18.56 -9.07 7.73
C PHE A 98 -19.57 -7.98 7.34
N PRO A 99 -20.61 -8.26 6.52
CA PRO A 99 -21.68 -7.30 6.29
C PRO A 99 -22.43 -6.92 7.57
N VAL A 100 -22.70 -7.90 8.44
CA VAL A 100 -23.36 -7.66 9.74
C VAL A 100 -22.52 -6.76 10.64
N ILE A 101 -21.21 -6.99 10.71
CA ILE A 101 -20.28 -6.11 11.45
C ILE A 101 -20.25 -4.70 10.86
N ALA A 102 -20.20 -4.56 9.54
CA ALA A 102 -20.19 -3.25 8.89
C ALA A 102 -21.46 -2.45 9.22
N VAL A 103 -22.64 -3.08 9.12
CA VAL A 103 -23.90 -2.45 9.51
C VAL A 103 -23.96 -2.17 11.01
N GLY A 104 -23.52 -3.12 11.85
CA GLY A 104 -23.52 -2.98 13.31
C GLY A 104 -22.66 -1.82 13.79
N THR A 105 -21.47 -1.63 13.21
CA THR A 105 -20.58 -0.51 13.56
C THR A 105 -21.18 0.85 13.16
N MET A 106 -21.88 0.93 12.03
CA MET A 106 -22.63 2.14 11.66
C MET A 106 -23.84 2.38 12.57
N TRP A 107 -24.60 1.34 12.88
CA TRP A 107 -25.73 1.40 13.82
C TRP A 107 -25.28 1.90 15.19
N ARG A 108 -24.13 1.42 15.68
CA ARG A 108 -23.53 1.87 16.94
C ARG A 108 -23.28 3.37 16.96
N LEU A 109 -22.71 3.93 15.89
CA LEU A 109 -22.48 5.37 15.77
C LEU A 109 -23.79 6.17 15.84
N LEU A 110 -24.84 5.69 15.20
CA LEU A 110 -26.11 6.41 15.14
C LEU A 110 -26.93 6.30 16.43
N VAL A 111 -26.91 5.14 17.09
CA VAL A 111 -27.86 4.81 18.17
C VAL A 111 -27.21 4.85 19.55
N ILE A 112 -25.98 4.35 19.69
CA ILE A 112 -25.32 4.23 21.00
C ILE A 112 -24.40 5.43 21.28
N THR A 113 -23.75 5.98 20.25
CA THR A 113 -22.79 7.10 20.37
C THR A 113 -23.15 8.27 19.45
N PRO A 114 -24.28 8.98 19.68
CA PRO A 114 -24.74 10.04 18.80
C PRO A 114 -23.73 11.19 18.64
N ASP A 115 -23.07 11.62 19.73
CA ASP A 115 -22.01 12.64 19.73
C ASP A 115 -20.62 12.06 19.39
N HIS A 116 -20.52 11.38 18.25
CA HIS A 116 -19.31 10.68 17.86
C HIS A 116 -18.17 11.63 17.43
N THR A 117 -16.94 11.22 17.73
CA THR A 117 -15.73 11.91 17.26
C THR A 117 -15.39 11.56 15.81
N LYS A 118 -14.60 12.40 15.13
CA LYS A 118 -14.03 12.07 13.79
C LYS A 118 -13.27 10.75 13.77
N GLY A 119 -12.64 10.36 14.89
CA GLY A 119 -11.94 9.08 15.03
C GLY A 119 -12.89 7.88 15.01
N GLN A 120 -14.04 7.98 15.65
CA GLN A 120 -15.06 6.92 15.65
C GLN A 120 -15.73 6.77 14.28
N LEU A 121 -15.97 7.88 13.57
CA LEU A 121 -16.41 7.85 12.17
C LEU A 121 -15.36 7.17 11.28
N LEU A 122 -14.09 7.56 11.42
CA LEU A 122 -12.99 6.97 10.68
C LEU A 122 -12.91 5.45 10.91
N HIS A 123 -13.11 4.99 12.15
CA HIS A 123 -13.13 3.57 12.47
C HIS A 123 -14.27 2.84 11.78
N ALA A 124 -15.50 3.36 11.77
CA ALA A 124 -16.59 2.71 11.04
C ALA A 124 -16.34 2.66 9.52
N VAL A 125 -15.78 3.72 8.93
CA VAL A 125 -15.37 3.74 7.52
C VAL A 125 -14.26 2.69 7.27
N PHE A 126 -13.32 2.56 8.20
CA PHE A 126 -12.22 1.60 8.10
C PHE A 126 -12.71 0.16 8.21
N VAL A 127 -13.64 -0.14 9.13
CA VAL A 127 -14.30 -1.45 9.25
C VAL A 127 -15.04 -1.80 7.96
N LEU A 128 -15.77 -0.86 7.35
CA LEU A 128 -16.42 -1.09 6.05
C LEU A 128 -15.39 -1.48 4.97
N LEU A 129 -14.30 -0.71 4.84
CA LEU A 129 -13.23 -0.99 3.88
C LEU A 129 -12.59 -2.36 4.11
N LEU A 130 -12.38 -2.72 5.38
CA LEU A 130 -11.85 -4.01 5.79
C LEU A 130 -12.81 -5.15 5.41
N CYS A 131 -14.11 -5.02 5.71
CA CYS A 131 -15.13 -6.00 5.35
C CYS A 131 -15.18 -6.24 3.83
N VAL A 132 -15.20 -5.17 3.04
CA VAL A 132 -15.17 -5.24 1.57
C VAL A 132 -13.90 -5.94 1.10
N THR A 133 -12.75 -5.57 1.65
CA THR A 133 -11.45 -6.16 1.28
C THR A 133 -11.41 -7.66 1.53
N VAL A 134 -11.90 -8.12 2.68
CA VAL A 134 -11.94 -9.55 3.02
C VAL A 134 -12.80 -10.34 2.02
N LEU A 135 -13.99 -9.82 1.68
CA LEU A 135 -14.90 -10.47 0.73
C LEU A 135 -14.33 -10.51 -0.69
N ILE A 136 -13.76 -9.40 -1.16
CA ILE A 136 -13.11 -9.32 -2.48
C ILE A 136 -11.95 -10.29 -2.54
N ARG A 137 -11.10 -10.32 -1.51
CA ARG A 137 -9.93 -11.20 -1.44
C ARG A 137 -10.31 -12.67 -1.61
N ASP A 138 -11.39 -13.12 -0.98
CA ASP A 138 -11.79 -14.53 -1.04
C ASP A 138 -12.32 -14.93 -2.41
N ASN A 139 -13.09 -14.05 -3.06
CA ASN A 139 -13.48 -14.23 -4.46
C ASN A 139 -12.26 -14.22 -5.38
N PHE A 140 -11.32 -13.30 -5.15
CA PHE A 140 -10.08 -13.21 -5.91
C PHE A 140 -9.21 -14.47 -5.76
N ALA A 141 -9.04 -14.98 -4.54
CA ALA A 141 -8.28 -16.19 -4.29
C ALA A 141 -8.90 -17.42 -4.98
N ALA A 142 -10.23 -17.54 -4.98
CA ALA A 142 -10.94 -18.60 -5.69
C ALA A 142 -10.76 -18.49 -7.22
N PHE A 143 -10.90 -17.26 -7.75
CA PHE A 143 -10.65 -16.95 -9.15
C PHE A 143 -9.23 -17.37 -9.57
N MET A 144 -8.20 -16.90 -8.86
CA MET A 144 -6.79 -17.19 -9.19
C MET A 144 -6.44 -18.68 -9.11
N ARG A 145 -6.97 -19.40 -8.12
CA ARG A 145 -6.78 -20.85 -8.01
C ARG A 145 -7.47 -21.61 -9.14
N GLY A 146 -8.58 -21.10 -9.66
CA GLY A 146 -9.30 -21.70 -10.78
C GLY A 146 -8.41 -21.87 -12.01
N PHE A 147 -7.62 -20.85 -12.35
CA PHE A 147 -6.64 -20.92 -13.44
C PHE A 147 -5.53 -21.93 -13.16
N ALA A 148 -5.00 -21.96 -11.94
CA ALA A 148 -3.94 -22.90 -11.57
C ALA A 148 -4.38 -24.38 -11.69
N ILE A 149 -5.60 -24.69 -11.24
CA ILE A 149 -6.16 -26.04 -11.31
C ILE A 149 -6.35 -26.48 -12.76
N ARG A 150 -6.82 -25.60 -13.63
CA ARG A 150 -7.00 -25.90 -15.07
C ARG A 150 -5.69 -26.26 -15.78
N GLN A 151 -4.57 -25.72 -15.31
CA GLN A 151 -3.24 -25.99 -15.85
C GLN A 151 -2.52 -27.16 -15.13
N GLY A 152 -3.24 -27.97 -14.34
CA GLY A 152 -2.68 -29.14 -13.67
C GLY A 152 -1.73 -28.82 -12.51
N SER A 153 -1.69 -27.56 -12.03
CA SER A 153 -0.90 -27.19 -10.86
C SER A 153 -1.71 -27.45 -9.58
N GLU A 154 -1.21 -28.33 -8.70
CA GLU A 154 -1.85 -28.54 -7.40
C GLU A 154 -1.75 -27.26 -6.55
N PRO A 155 -2.88 -26.73 -6.04
CA PRO A 155 -2.88 -25.48 -5.30
C PRO A 155 -2.25 -25.69 -3.91
N ALA A 156 -0.93 -25.48 -3.80
CA ALA A 156 -0.26 -25.53 -2.50
C ALA A 156 -0.82 -24.44 -1.55
N LEU A 157 -1.11 -24.84 -0.30
CA LEU A 157 -1.55 -23.98 0.79
C LEU A 157 -0.48 -22.91 1.08
N SER A 158 -0.72 -21.67 0.64
CA SER A 158 0.14 -20.54 1.01
C SER A 158 0.06 -20.25 2.52
N GLU A 159 1.21 -20.01 3.16
CA GLU A 159 1.34 -19.64 4.58
C GLU A 159 0.44 -18.47 4.98
N TYR A 160 0.23 -17.51 4.06
CA TYR A 160 -0.67 -16.38 4.24
C TYR A 160 -2.15 -16.78 4.40
N ASN A 161 -2.58 -17.89 3.79
CA ASN A 161 -3.94 -18.39 4.00
C ASN A 161 -4.15 -18.88 5.44
N ARG A 162 -3.12 -19.57 5.97
CA ARG A 162 -3.16 -20.13 7.31
C ARG A 162 -3.16 -19.03 8.35
N LEU A 163 -2.27 -18.04 8.20
CA LEU A 163 -2.23 -16.86 9.07
C LEU A 163 -3.57 -16.11 9.06
N ARG A 164 -4.16 -15.91 7.88
CA ARG A 164 -5.48 -15.28 7.75
C ARG A 164 -6.57 -16.06 8.49
N THR A 165 -6.70 -17.37 8.28
CA THR A 165 -7.75 -18.16 8.95
C THR A 165 -7.62 -18.09 10.47
N ILE A 166 -6.39 -18.11 10.99
CA ILE A 166 -6.11 -17.97 12.43
C ILE A 166 -6.53 -16.60 12.97
N VAL A 167 -6.35 -15.52 12.19
CA VAL A 167 -6.61 -14.14 12.63
C VAL A 167 -8.06 -13.71 12.37
N ALA A 168 -8.68 -14.15 11.27
CA ALA A 168 -10.00 -13.68 10.82
C ALA A 168 -11.12 -14.01 11.82
N ALA A 169 -11.10 -15.21 12.41
CA ALA A 169 -12.06 -15.61 13.43
C ALA A 169 -12.01 -14.69 14.67
N PRO A 170 -10.88 -14.58 15.40
CA PRO A 170 -10.81 -13.71 16.57
C PRO A 170 -11.10 -12.23 16.27
N VAL A 171 -10.64 -11.71 15.13
CA VAL A 171 -10.92 -10.32 14.73
C VAL A 171 -12.41 -10.10 14.47
N SER A 172 -13.06 -11.01 13.77
CA SER A 172 -14.50 -10.89 13.51
C SER A 172 -15.35 -11.05 14.78
N ALA A 173 -14.93 -11.89 15.74
CA ALA A 173 -15.59 -11.97 17.06
C ALA A 173 -15.46 -10.69 17.85
N LEU A 174 -14.25 -10.14 17.88
CA LEU A 174 -13.96 -8.87 18.54
C LEU A 174 -14.82 -7.74 17.96
N LEU A 175 -14.79 -7.57 16.62
CA LEU A 175 -15.53 -6.50 15.96
C LEU A 175 -17.05 -6.69 16.10
N TYR A 176 -17.55 -7.92 16.08
CA TYR A 176 -18.95 -8.22 16.35
C TYR A 176 -19.33 -7.87 17.81
N ALA A 177 -18.51 -8.27 18.78
CA ALA A 177 -18.75 -7.96 20.20
C ALA A 177 -18.74 -6.45 20.45
N TYR A 178 -17.83 -5.71 19.81
CA TYR A 178 -17.76 -4.25 19.87
C TYR A 178 -18.97 -3.58 19.21
N ALA A 179 -19.33 -3.99 17.99
CA ALA A 179 -20.39 -3.37 17.19
C ALA A 179 -21.75 -3.41 17.89
N PHE A 180 -22.09 -4.55 18.49
CA PHE A 180 -23.40 -4.76 19.10
C PHE A 180 -23.40 -4.58 20.63
N TYR A 181 -22.33 -4.03 21.21
CA TYR A 181 -22.23 -3.88 22.65
C TYR A 181 -23.30 -2.93 23.22
N ILE A 182 -24.06 -3.45 24.18
CA ILE A 182 -25.08 -2.74 24.93
C ILE A 182 -24.60 -2.62 26.39
N PRO A 183 -24.58 -1.41 26.98
CA PRO A 183 -24.27 -1.23 28.40
C PRO A 183 -25.35 -1.83 29.31
N GLU A 184 -25.04 -2.08 30.59
CA GLU A 184 -25.98 -2.53 31.64
C GLU A 184 -26.67 -3.90 31.42
N GLY A 185 -25.92 -4.91 30.98
CA GLY A 185 -26.45 -6.26 30.80
C GLY A 185 -26.55 -7.14 32.07
N PRO A 186 -27.04 -8.38 31.92
CA PRO A 186 -27.31 -9.27 33.05
C PRO A 186 -26.02 -9.60 33.83
N PRO A 187 -26.10 -9.80 35.17
CA PRO A 187 -24.97 -10.18 36.02
C PRO A 187 -24.61 -11.65 35.78
N SER A 188 -24.09 -11.95 34.59
CA SER A 188 -23.62 -13.27 34.20
C SER A 188 -22.11 -13.20 33.96
N TRP A 189 -21.40 -14.26 34.36
CA TRP A 189 -19.96 -14.39 34.11
C TRP A 189 -19.62 -14.26 32.62
N LEU A 190 -20.49 -14.79 31.77
CA LEU A 190 -20.36 -14.73 30.32
C LEU A 190 -20.45 -13.30 29.78
N TYR A 191 -21.45 -12.52 30.21
CA TYR A 191 -21.60 -11.12 29.81
C TYR A 191 -20.42 -10.26 30.28
N PHE A 192 -19.88 -10.52 31.47
CA PHE A 192 -18.70 -9.80 31.97
C PHE A 192 -17.46 -10.02 31.07
N LYS A 193 -17.21 -11.26 30.64
CA LYS A 193 -16.11 -11.58 29.71
C LYS A 193 -16.30 -10.95 28.34
N ILE A 194 -17.53 -10.98 27.82
CA ILE A 194 -17.87 -10.35 26.53
C ILE A 194 -17.70 -8.82 26.61
N THR A 195 -18.11 -8.23 27.73
CA THR A 195 -17.98 -6.78 27.99
C THR A 195 -16.53 -6.32 27.99
N TRP A 196 -15.62 -7.14 28.51
CA TRP A 196 -14.18 -6.86 28.44
C TRP A 196 -13.68 -6.78 26.99
N LEU A 197 -14.14 -7.69 26.12
CA LEU A 197 -13.79 -7.71 24.70
C LEU A 197 -14.36 -6.50 23.95
N ALA A 198 -15.57 -6.06 24.32
CA ALA A 198 -16.27 -4.95 23.68
C ALA A 198 -15.73 -3.56 24.06
N ASN A 199 -15.00 -3.43 25.16
CA ASN A 199 -14.52 -2.13 25.67
C ASN A 199 -13.05 -1.83 25.32
N PHE A 200 -12.53 -2.39 24.22
CA PHE A 200 -11.18 -2.05 23.79
C PHE A 200 -11.04 -0.57 23.37
N PRO A 201 -9.89 0.07 23.67
CA PRO A 201 -9.60 1.41 23.18
C PRO A 201 -9.59 1.48 21.66
N LEU A 202 -10.05 2.60 21.11
CA LEU A 202 -10.12 2.81 19.65
C LEU A 202 -8.77 2.62 18.96
N GLN A 203 -7.67 2.99 19.60
CA GLN A 203 -6.31 2.80 19.08
C GLN A 203 -5.96 1.32 18.90
N VAL A 204 -6.42 0.47 19.81
CA VAL A 204 -6.19 -0.99 19.75
C VAL A 204 -7.02 -1.60 18.62
N LEU A 205 -8.26 -1.16 18.44
CA LEU A 205 -9.11 -1.59 17.32
C LEU A 205 -8.47 -1.22 15.97
N PHE A 206 -8.04 0.03 15.80
CA PHE A 206 -7.32 0.43 14.59
C PHE A 206 -6.06 -0.40 14.34
N PHE A 207 -5.27 -0.69 15.38
CA PHE A 207 -4.07 -1.52 15.23
C PHE A 207 -4.42 -2.92 14.72
N ILE A 208 -5.43 -3.57 15.31
CA ILE A 208 -5.90 -4.90 14.92
C ILE A 208 -6.45 -4.88 13.49
N GLU A 209 -7.24 -3.87 13.14
CA GLU A 209 -7.82 -3.73 11.81
C GLU A 209 -6.75 -3.48 10.74
N ILE A 210 -5.78 -2.60 11.01
CA ILE A 210 -4.67 -2.33 10.09
C ILE A 210 -3.85 -3.60 9.88
N LEU A 211 -3.53 -4.32 10.95
CA LEU A 211 -2.83 -5.60 10.87
C LEU A 211 -3.60 -6.61 10.02
N PHE A 212 -4.92 -6.73 10.25
CA PHE A 212 -5.76 -7.65 9.48
C PHE A 212 -5.90 -7.23 8.02
N LEU A 213 -5.99 -5.94 7.71
CA LEU A 213 -5.97 -5.41 6.36
C LEU A 213 -4.66 -5.75 5.64
N ILE A 214 -3.52 -5.56 6.31
CA ILE A 214 -2.19 -5.91 5.78
C ILE A 214 -2.11 -7.42 5.47
N ILE A 215 -2.62 -8.29 6.34
CA ILE A 215 -2.66 -9.73 6.10
C ILE A 215 -3.50 -10.07 4.86
N ASN A 216 -4.66 -9.43 4.70
CA ASN A 216 -5.53 -9.65 3.53
C ASN A 216 -4.89 -9.16 2.23
N LEU A 217 -4.34 -7.94 2.21
CA LEU A 217 -3.64 -7.38 1.05
C LEU A 217 -2.38 -8.19 0.70
N GLY A 218 -1.59 -8.56 1.71
CA GLY A 218 -0.43 -9.43 1.56
C GLY A 218 -0.81 -10.79 0.97
N SER A 219 -1.96 -11.33 1.37
CA SER A 219 -2.47 -12.54 0.76
C SER A 219 -2.87 -12.37 -0.71
N ILE A 220 -3.56 -11.28 -1.09
CA ILE A 220 -3.88 -10.99 -2.50
C ILE A 220 -2.59 -10.92 -3.32
N ALA A 221 -1.61 -10.17 -2.83
CA ALA A 221 -0.29 -10.05 -3.47
C ALA A 221 0.41 -11.41 -3.61
N GLY A 222 0.29 -12.28 -2.59
CA GLY A 222 0.78 -13.66 -2.64
C GLY A 222 0.14 -14.50 -3.75
N TYR A 223 -1.18 -14.36 -3.99
CA TYR A 223 -1.86 -15.02 -5.11
C TYR A 223 -1.41 -14.47 -6.45
N CYS A 224 -1.29 -13.15 -6.60
CA CYS A 224 -0.78 -12.52 -7.82
C CYS A 224 0.65 -13.00 -8.12
N ARG A 225 1.52 -13.07 -7.11
CA ARG A 225 2.90 -13.54 -7.29
C ARG A 225 2.96 -15.01 -7.70
N LYS A 226 2.11 -15.86 -7.13
CA LYS A 226 2.17 -17.32 -7.36
C LYS A 226 1.45 -17.76 -8.63
N TYR A 227 0.29 -17.17 -8.93
CA TYR A 227 -0.59 -17.63 -10.01
C TYR A 227 -0.87 -16.55 -11.07
N GLY A 228 -0.33 -15.33 -10.91
CA GLY A 228 -0.59 -14.21 -11.82
C GLY A 228 -0.11 -14.45 -13.24
N THR A 229 1.03 -15.10 -13.42
CA THR A 229 1.54 -15.46 -14.76
C THR A 229 0.61 -16.45 -15.45
N LEU A 230 0.25 -17.55 -14.76
CA LEU A 230 -0.65 -18.57 -15.29
C LEU A 230 -2.02 -18.00 -15.67
N CYS A 231 -2.58 -17.16 -14.79
CA CYS A 231 -3.84 -16.46 -15.01
C CYS A 231 -3.76 -15.54 -16.23
N LEU A 232 -2.69 -14.75 -16.33
CA LEU A 232 -2.49 -13.82 -17.41
C LEU A 232 -2.27 -14.53 -18.76
N ASP A 233 -1.50 -15.62 -18.77
CA ASP A 233 -1.22 -16.38 -19.99
C ASP A 233 -2.51 -17.04 -20.55
N GLU A 234 -3.38 -17.55 -19.67
CA GLU A 234 -4.70 -18.10 -20.06
C GLU A 234 -5.67 -17.00 -20.51
N LEU A 235 -5.72 -15.87 -19.79
CA LEU A 235 -6.56 -14.72 -20.17
C LEU A 235 -6.16 -14.12 -21.52
N CYS A 236 -4.86 -14.14 -21.85
CA CYS A 236 -4.36 -13.61 -23.10
C CYS A 236 -4.43 -14.61 -24.26
N LEU A 237 -4.79 -15.88 -24.03
CA LEU A 237 -4.83 -16.93 -25.05
C LEU A 237 -3.52 -17.04 -25.86
N GLY A 238 -2.38 -16.77 -25.21
CA GLY A 238 -1.07 -16.72 -25.87
C GLY A 238 -0.73 -15.41 -26.60
N ASP A 239 -1.61 -14.41 -26.62
CA ASP A 239 -1.33 -13.09 -27.21
C ASP A 239 -0.36 -12.27 -26.32
N ALA A 240 0.89 -12.20 -26.76
CA ALA A 240 1.96 -11.46 -26.09
C ALA A 240 1.71 -9.94 -26.06
N VAL A 241 1.01 -9.39 -27.06
CA VAL A 241 0.70 -7.95 -27.14
C VAL A 241 -0.38 -7.60 -26.13
N LEU A 242 -1.45 -8.40 -26.05
CA LEU A 242 -2.51 -8.24 -25.05
C LEU A 242 -1.94 -8.35 -23.63
N ARG A 243 -1.07 -9.34 -23.39
CA ARG A 243 -0.35 -9.54 -22.13
C ARG A 243 0.42 -8.29 -21.72
N ARG A 244 1.21 -7.71 -22.63
CA ARG A 244 1.96 -6.48 -22.37
C ARG A 244 1.04 -5.29 -22.11
N ARG A 245 -0.07 -5.14 -22.84
CA ARG A 245 -1.03 -4.05 -22.61
C ARG A 245 -1.65 -4.12 -21.21
N ILE A 246 -2.04 -5.32 -20.75
CA ILE A 246 -2.58 -5.52 -19.40
C ILE A 246 -1.51 -5.19 -18.35
N LEU A 247 -0.28 -5.68 -18.54
CA LEU A 247 0.82 -5.40 -17.61
C LEU A 247 1.23 -3.93 -17.59
N ALA A 248 1.08 -3.20 -18.69
CA ALA A 248 1.39 -1.78 -18.78
C ALA A 248 0.44 -0.90 -17.95
N ILE A 249 -0.77 -1.39 -17.60
CA ILE A 249 -1.71 -0.65 -16.74
C ILE A 249 -1.08 -0.33 -15.38
N PHE A 250 -0.29 -1.24 -14.81
CA PHE A 250 0.29 -1.06 -13.49
C PHE A 250 1.34 0.06 -13.40
N PRO A 251 2.42 0.08 -14.20
CA PRO A 251 3.34 1.22 -14.20
C PRO A 251 2.62 2.50 -14.64
N ASN A 252 1.73 2.45 -15.63
CA ASN A 252 0.99 3.63 -16.07
C ASN A 252 0.14 4.25 -14.94
N ALA A 253 -0.50 3.43 -14.11
CA ALA A 253 -1.25 3.93 -12.96
C ALA A 253 -0.35 4.62 -11.93
N LEU A 254 0.87 4.10 -11.70
CA LEU A 254 1.85 4.72 -10.82
C LEU A 254 2.36 6.06 -11.40
N THR A 255 2.57 6.15 -12.70
CA THR A 255 2.92 7.41 -13.39
C THR A 255 1.81 8.46 -13.25
N VAL A 256 0.54 8.05 -13.36
CA VAL A 256 -0.60 8.95 -13.09
C VAL A 256 -0.60 9.40 -11.61
N MET A 257 -0.31 8.49 -10.68
CA MET A 257 -0.18 8.84 -9.26
C MET A 257 0.96 9.83 -9.00
N ASN A 258 2.10 9.72 -9.70
CA ASN A 258 3.18 10.71 -9.68
C ASN A 258 2.62 12.11 -10.00
N ALA A 259 2.00 12.28 -11.18
CA ALA A 259 1.42 13.56 -11.59
C ALA A 259 0.35 14.09 -10.60
N MET A 260 -0.51 13.21 -10.09
CA MET A 260 -1.52 13.57 -9.09
C MET A 260 -0.89 14.07 -7.79
N MET A 261 0.17 13.43 -7.30
CA MET A 261 0.90 13.90 -6.11
C MET A 261 1.49 15.29 -6.33
N GLY A 262 2.06 15.56 -7.50
CA GLY A 262 2.50 16.90 -7.89
C GLY A 262 1.38 17.94 -7.79
N LEU A 263 0.21 17.67 -8.36
CA LEU A 263 -0.93 18.59 -8.30
C LEU A 263 -1.46 18.77 -6.87
N ILE A 264 -1.53 17.70 -6.07
CA ILE A 264 -1.90 17.76 -4.65
C ILE A 264 -0.92 18.64 -3.86
N ALA A 265 0.36 18.62 -4.20
CA ALA A 265 1.37 19.48 -3.58
C ALA A 265 1.01 20.97 -3.72
N VAL A 266 0.48 21.39 -4.87
CA VAL A 266 0.06 22.78 -5.11
C VAL A 266 -1.11 23.17 -4.21
N PHE A 267 -2.09 22.28 -3.99
CA PHE A 267 -3.20 22.53 -3.08
C PHE A 267 -2.75 22.74 -1.63
N PHE A 268 -1.74 21.99 -1.16
CA PHE A 268 -1.14 22.24 0.15
C PHE A 268 -0.38 23.56 0.18
N ALA A 269 0.32 23.92 -0.90
CA ALA A 269 1.04 25.18 -0.97
C ALA A 269 0.11 26.40 -0.88
N TYR A 270 -1.04 26.37 -1.56
CA TYR A 270 -2.07 27.41 -1.44
C TYR A 270 -2.62 27.58 -0.02
N GLN A 271 -2.60 26.53 0.80
CA GLN A 271 -3.00 26.58 2.21
C GLN A 271 -1.85 27.03 3.13
N GLY A 272 -0.70 27.45 2.59
CA GLY A 272 0.50 27.78 3.36
C GLY A 272 1.21 26.55 3.97
N ARG A 273 0.77 25.34 3.63
CA ARG A 273 1.27 24.06 4.18
C ARG A 273 2.43 23.53 3.35
N ILE A 274 3.53 24.28 3.33
CA ILE A 274 4.69 23.99 2.45
C ILE A 274 5.39 22.67 2.82
N ARG A 275 5.36 22.29 4.10
CA ARG A 275 5.91 21.00 4.55
C ARG A 275 5.19 19.82 3.90
N GLU A 276 3.85 19.83 3.92
CA GLU A 276 3.02 18.79 3.31
C GLU A 276 3.12 18.82 1.80
N SER A 277 3.21 20.01 1.20
CA SER A 277 3.51 20.18 -0.23
C SER A 277 4.80 19.46 -0.62
N TYR A 278 5.88 19.65 0.15
CA TYR A 278 7.15 18.97 -0.08
C TYR A 278 7.06 17.44 0.07
N LEU A 279 6.29 16.94 1.05
CA LEU A 279 6.06 15.51 1.21
C LEU A 279 5.34 14.89 0.01
N MET A 280 4.41 15.61 -0.61
CA MET A 280 3.76 15.16 -1.84
C MET A 280 4.74 15.06 -3.00
N ILE A 281 5.74 15.96 -3.09
CA ILE A 281 6.81 15.88 -4.10
C ILE A 281 7.76 14.69 -3.85
N ILE A 282 8.06 14.36 -2.59
CA ILE A 282 8.76 13.11 -2.25
C ILE A 282 7.91 11.90 -2.68
N GLY A 283 6.60 11.96 -2.46
CA GLY A 283 5.65 10.94 -2.91
C GLY A 283 5.66 10.77 -4.43
N ALA A 284 5.62 11.87 -5.18
CA ALA A 284 5.73 11.90 -6.63
C ALA A 284 7.02 11.21 -7.12
N ALA A 285 8.17 11.57 -6.55
CA ALA A 285 9.46 10.96 -6.86
C ALA A 285 9.55 9.48 -6.46
N THR A 286 8.77 9.06 -5.46
CA THR A 286 8.67 7.66 -5.07
C THR A 286 7.86 6.87 -6.10
N PHE A 287 6.74 7.42 -6.60
CA PHE A 287 5.91 6.76 -7.61
C PHE A 287 6.61 6.65 -8.96
N ASP A 288 7.29 7.70 -9.41
CA ASP A 288 8.20 7.69 -10.58
C ASP A 288 9.22 6.54 -10.48
N LYS A 289 9.98 6.49 -9.38
CA LYS A 289 10.95 5.41 -9.19
C LYS A 289 10.30 4.00 -9.19
N LEU A 290 9.09 3.88 -8.65
CA LEU A 290 8.36 2.61 -8.58
C LEU A 290 7.82 2.17 -9.94
N ASP A 291 7.35 3.10 -10.78
CA ASP A 291 6.81 2.79 -12.10
C ASP A 291 7.90 2.26 -13.04
N GLY A 292 9.08 2.88 -13.08
CA GLY A 292 10.20 2.45 -13.89
C GLY A 292 10.84 1.17 -13.38
N ALA A 293 10.81 0.93 -12.05
CA ALA A 293 11.20 -0.35 -11.47
C ALA A 293 10.20 -1.46 -11.82
N LEU A 294 8.89 -1.16 -11.80
CA LEU A 294 7.84 -2.11 -12.11
C LEU A 294 7.81 -2.46 -13.61
N ALA A 295 7.93 -1.47 -14.50
CA ALA A 295 8.01 -1.67 -15.95
C ALA A 295 9.16 -2.61 -16.34
N ARG A 296 10.35 -2.41 -15.73
CA ARG A 296 11.51 -3.30 -15.91
C ARG A 296 11.23 -4.72 -15.40
N ARG A 297 10.66 -4.86 -14.20
CA ARG A 297 10.31 -6.17 -13.63
C ARG A 297 9.26 -6.93 -14.43
N LEU A 298 8.38 -6.22 -15.12
CA LEU A 298 7.34 -6.80 -15.98
C LEU A 298 7.83 -7.05 -17.41
N GLY A 299 9.10 -6.76 -17.74
CA GLY A 299 9.66 -6.97 -19.07
C GLY A 299 9.07 -6.04 -20.14
N LEU A 300 8.54 -4.89 -19.74
CA LEU A 300 7.88 -3.93 -20.64
C LEU A 300 8.88 -3.00 -21.36
N THR A 301 10.14 -2.99 -20.93
CA THR A 301 11.20 -2.15 -21.51
C THR A 301 11.89 -2.75 -22.73
N GLU A 302 11.75 -4.06 -22.95
CA GLU A 302 12.37 -4.77 -24.08
C GLU A 302 11.41 -4.81 -25.28
N PRO A 303 11.83 -4.52 -26.52
CA PRO A 303 10.94 -4.64 -27.70
C PRO A 303 10.54 -6.09 -27.96
N LEU A 304 9.34 -6.31 -28.52
CA LEU A 304 8.95 -7.65 -28.99
C LEU A 304 9.78 -8.03 -30.22
N PRO A 305 10.11 -9.33 -30.42
CA PRO A 305 10.81 -9.79 -31.62
C PRO A 305 10.12 -9.41 -32.93
N GLU A 306 8.78 -9.37 -32.92
CA GLU A 306 7.95 -9.01 -34.09
C GLU A 306 7.87 -7.49 -34.37
N GLU A 307 8.30 -6.64 -33.42
CA GLU A 307 8.28 -5.17 -33.56
C GLU A 307 9.66 -4.57 -33.90
N ILE A 308 10.67 -5.40 -34.18
CA ILE A 308 12.00 -4.96 -34.63
C ILE A 308 11.85 -4.36 -36.05
N GLY A 309 11.61 -3.05 -36.14
CA GLY A 309 11.54 -2.31 -37.40
C GLY A 309 10.49 -1.20 -37.47
N GLN A 310 9.51 -1.18 -36.55
CA GLN A 310 8.51 -0.11 -36.49
C GLN A 310 8.82 0.86 -35.34
N ARG A 311 9.11 2.12 -35.65
CA ARG A 311 9.16 3.20 -34.64
C ARG A 311 7.77 3.42 -34.07
N LYS A 312 7.43 2.72 -32.99
CA LYS A 312 6.23 3.01 -32.20
C LYS A 312 6.61 3.99 -31.09
N ILE A 313 5.85 5.07 -30.97
CA ILE A 313 5.93 5.94 -29.79
C ILE A 313 5.56 5.08 -28.58
N ASN A 314 6.49 4.90 -27.65
CA ASN A 314 6.17 4.23 -26.40
C ASN A 314 5.31 5.18 -25.56
N LEU A 315 4.00 4.98 -25.58
CA LEU A 315 3.04 5.77 -24.81
C LEU A 315 3.37 5.80 -23.32
N GLY A 316 3.96 4.73 -22.77
CA GLY A 316 4.40 4.70 -21.37
C GLY A 316 5.48 5.75 -21.11
N ASN A 317 6.54 5.77 -21.93
CA ASN A 317 7.63 6.74 -21.79
C ASN A 317 7.14 8.19 -21.99
N LEU A 318 6.23 8.42 -22.94
CA LEU A 318 5.66 9.77 -23.15
C LEU A 318 4.84 10.22 -21.94
N MET A 319 4.08 9.30 -21.34
CA MET A 319 3.28 9.60 -20.16
C MET A 319 4.15 9.83 -18.93
N ASP A 320 5.26 9.11 -18.81
CA ASP A 320 6.30 9.31 -17.79
C ASP A 320 6.93 10.70 -17.91
N ASP A 321 7.45 11.05 -19.09
CA ASP A 321 8.02 12.37 -19.38
C ASP A 321 7.00 13.49 -19.09
N PHE A 322 5.71 13.28 -19.39
CA PHE A 322 4.65 14.24 -19.09
C PHE A 322 4.39 14.37 -17.59
N ALA A 323 4.29 13.24 -16.86
CA ALA A 323 4.09 13.25 -15.41
C ALA A 323 5.25 13.93 -14.69
N ASP A 324 6.49 13.67 -15.13
CA ASP A 324 7.70 14.31 -14.62
C ASP A 324 7.76 15.81 -14.91
N ALA A 325 7.32 16.23 -16.10
CA ALA A 325 7.19 17.64 -16.42
C ALA A 325 6.22 18.35 -15.47
N VAL A 326 5.07 17.72 -15.16
CA VAL A 326 4.11 18.26 -14.20
C VAL A 326 4.71 18.31 -12.80
N SER A 327 5.14 17.16 -12.26
CA SER A 327 5.54 17.01 -10.86
C SER A 327 6.85 17.71 -10.50
N PHE A 328 7.83 17.74 -11.41
CA PHE A 328 9.19 18.18 -11.08
C PHE A 328 9.64 19.46 -11.79
N CYS A 329 8.92 19.90 -12.82
CA CYS A 329 9.20 21.17 -13.49
C CYS A 329 8.12 22.21 -13.16
N ILE A 330 6.86 21.96 -13.53
CA ILE A 330 5.75 22.92 -13.39
C ILE A 330 5.42 23.18 -11.92
N VAL A 331 5.17 22.12 -11.16
CA VAL A 331 4.71 22.23 -9.77
C VAL A 331 5.72 22.97 -8.87
N PRO A 332 7.04 22.68 -8.89
CA PRO A 332 8.00 23.40 -8.06
C PRO A 332 8.09 24.90 -8.40
N GLY A 333 8.03 25.25 -9.69
CA GLY A 333 7.97 26.64 -10.13
C GLY A 333 6.72 27.35 -9.64
N TRP A 334 5.58 26.65 -9.64
CA TRP A 334 4.31 27.18 -9.14
C TRP A 334 4.33 27.38 -7.62
N ILE A 335 4.79 26.39 -6.85
CA ILE A 335 4.90 26.50 -5.39
C ILE A 335 5.82 27.66 -5.00
N PHE A 336 6.94 27.82 -5.70
CA PHE A 336 7.85 28.96 -5.52
C PHE A 336 7.15 30.30 -5.76
N TYR A 337 6.37 30.41 -6.84
CA TYR A 337 5.58 31.60 -7.13
C TYR A 337 4.59 31.92 -6.00
N ILE A 338 3.83 30.92 -5.54
CA ILE A 338 2.88 31.07 -4.41
C ILE A 338 3.61 31.56 -3.16
N CYS A 339 4.76 30.95 -2.82
CA CYS A 339 5.51 31.33 -1.62
C CYS A 339 5.97 32.79 -1.64
N LEU A 340 6.57 33.25 -2.73
CA LEU A 340 7.16 34.60 -2.77
C LEU A 340 6.13 35.69 -3.09
N ARG A 341 5.03 35.38 -3.79
CA ARG A 341 4.02 36.39 -4.18
C ARG A 341 2.80 36.41 -3.27
N ASP A 342 2.31 35.26 -2.83
CA ASP A 342 1.04 35.19 -2.08
C ASP A 342 1.28 35.17 -0.57
N ILE A 343 2.36 34.52 -0.10
CA ILE A 343 2.63 34.36 1.34
C ILE A 343 3.39 35.58 1.92
N ALA A 344 4.29 36.22 1.16
CA ALA A 344 5.03 37.40 1.62
C ALA A 344 5.15 38.51 0.55
N PRO A 345 4.01 39.02 0.02
CA PRO A 345 4.00 39.96 -1.11
C PRO A 345 4.88 41.18 -0.90
N GLU A 346 4.82 41.78 0.29
CA GLU A 346 5.47 43.07 0.61
C GLU A 346 6.99 43.04 0.45
N HIS A 347 7.63 41.88 0.61
CA HIS A 347 9.09 41.75 0.62
C HIS A 347 9.69 41.57 -0.78
N PHE A 348 8.93 41.03 -1.73
CA PHE A 348 9.46 40.54 -3.01
C PHE A 348 8.72 41.06 -4.24
N THR A 349 7.87 42.09 -4.10
CA THR A 349 7.12 42.70 -5.22
C THR A 349 8.01 43.16 -6.37
N HIS A 350 9.22 43.64 -6.07
CA HIS A 350 10.20 44.14 -7.03
C HIS A 350 10.95 43.03 -7.81
N LEU A 351 10.92 41.78 -7.33
CA LEU A 351 11.61 40.68 -7.98
C LEU A 351 10.75 40.09 -9.11
N PRO A 352 11.37 39.68 -10.23
CA PRO A 352 10.67 39.02 -11.34
C PRO A 352 10.40 37.53 -11.03
N VAL A 353 9.72 37.26 -9.91
CA VAL A 353 9.45 35.89 -9.41
C VAL A 353 8.80 35.01 -10.47
N GLY A 354 7.81 35.55 -11.21
CA GLY A 354 7.12 34.83 -12.28
C GLY A 354 8.06 34.44 -13.43
N LEU A 355 8.99 35.31 -13.84
CA LEU A 355 9.95 34.98 -14.90
C LEU A 355 10.93 33.90 -14.45
N VAL A 356 11.39 33.95 -13.20
CA VAL A 356 12.29 32.92 -12.65
C VAL A 356 11.59 31.58 -12.52
N ALA A 357 10.32 31.56 -12.09
CA ALA A 357 9.50 30.36 -12.09
C ALA A 357 9.39 29.76 -13.50
N LEU A 358 9.03 30.58 -14.50
CA LEU A 358 8.92 30.14 -15.89
C LEU A 358 10.24 29.68 -16.48
N LEU A 359 11.36 30.34 -16.12
CA LEU A 359 12.70 29.93 -16.53
C LEU A 359 13.03 28.53 -16.00
N TYR A 360 12.76 28.27 -14.72
CA TYR A 360 12.95 26.94 -14.13
C TYR A 360 12.11 25.89 -14.85
N VAL A 361 10.83 26.18 -15.09
CA VAL A 361 9.93 25.27 -15.84
C VAL A 361 10.48 24.98 -17.24
N GLY A 362 10.80 26.02 -18.01
CA GLY A 362 11.29 25.87 -19.38
C GLY A 362 12.60 25.10 -19.48
N LEU A 363 13.56 25.40 -18.60
CA LEU A 363 14.84 24.68 -18.53
C LEU A 363 14.69 23.24 -18.02
N GLY A 364 13.73 22.98 -17.13
CA GLY A 364 13.36 21.63 -16.70
C GLY A 364 12.78 20.79 -17.84
N LEU A 365 11.81 21.35 -18.58
CA LEU A 365 11.23 20.70 -19.77
C LEU A 365 12.28 20.46 -20.86
N GLY A 366 13.13 21.45 -21.14
CA GLY A 366 14.21 21.32 -22.11
C GLY A 366 15.17 20.18 -21.77
N ARG A 367 15.45 20.00 -20.48
CA ARG A 367 16.24 18.88 -19.99
C ARG A 367 15.55 17.52 -20.17
N LEU A 368 14.24 17.42 -19.91
CA LEU A 368 13.49 16.17 -20.13
C LEU A 368 13.55 15.78 -21.61
N ILE A 369 13.26 16.74 -22.51
CA ILE A 369 13.34 16.55 -23.97
C ILE A 369 14.73 16.09 -24.40
N TYR A 370 15.79 16.70 -23.85
CA TYR A 370 17.16 16.30 -24.13
C TYR A 370 17.41 14.83 -23.75
N PHE A 371 16.93 14.40 -22.59
CA PHE A 371 17.13 13.02 -22.11
C PHE A 371 16.34 12.00 -22.93
N THR A 372 15.14 12.35 -23.41
CA THR A 372 14.34 11.50 -24.31
C THR A 372 15.04 11.28 -25.67
N ILE A 373 15.85 12.24 -26.12
CA ILE A 373 16.54 12.20 -27.42
C ILE A 373 17.99 11.68 -27.33
N ASP A 374 18.60 11.68 -26.13
CA ASP A 374 20.02 11.32 -25.93
C ASP A 374 20.32 9.86 -26.32
N LYS A 375 21.14 9.69 -27.36
CA LYS A 375 21.53 8.38 -27.91
C LYS A 375 22.78 7.80 -27.27
N ALA A 376 23.45 8.54 -26.38
CA ALA A 376 24.68 8.10 -25.71
C ALA A 376 24.55 8.19 -24.18
N PRO A 377 23.62 7.42 -23.56
CA PRO A 377 23.47 7.39 -22.11
C PRO A 377 24.73 6.79 -21.45
N ILE A 378 25.15 7.37 -20.33
CA ILE A 378 26.27 6.86 -19.54
C ILE A 378 25.71 5.92 -18.47
N PRO A 379 26.07 4.62 -18.46
CA PRO A 379 25.57 3.69 -17.46
C PRO A 379 25.85 4.18 -16.02
N GLY A 380 24.81 4.23 -15.19
CA GLY A 380 24.92 4.61 -13.77
C GLY A 380 24.93 6.12 -13.47
N PHE A 381 25.06 6.98 -14.49
CA PHE A 381 25.16 8.44 -14.32
C PHE A 381 24.11 9.20 -15.12
N PHE A 382 23.64 10.31 -14.56
CA PHE A 382 22.86 11.34 -15.23
C PHE A 382 23.76 12.48 -15.70
N LYS A 383 23.53 12.98 -16.91
CA LYS A 383 24.14 14.24 -17.41
C LYS A 383 23.31 15.41 -16.87
N GLY A 384 23.90 16.27 -16.04
CA GLY A 384 23.19 17.33 -15.33
C GLY A 384 22.35 16.82 -14.14
N LEU A 385 21.94 17.72 -13.24
CA LEU A 385 21.24 17.38 -11.99
C LEU A 385 19.81 16.87 -12.28
N PRO A 386 19.36 15.65 -11.91
CA PRO A 386 18.00 15.10 -12.15
C PRO A 386 16.83 16.04 -11.82
N THR A 387 15.73 15.97 -12.59
CA THR A 387 14.52 16.80 -12.38
C THR A 387 13.88 16.59 -11.02
N PRO A 388 13.66 15.34 -10.55
CA PRO A 388 13.17 15.10 -9.19
C PRO A 388 14.12 15.68 -8.13
N ALA A 389 15.44 15.57 -8.35
CA ALA A 389 16.43 16.10 -7.43
C ALA A 389 16.42 17.64 -7.39
N GLY A 390 16.30 18.30 -8.55
CA GLY A 390 16.19 19.76 -8.56
C GLY A 390 14.88 20.25 -7.93
N ALA A 391 13.76 19.57 -8.15
CA ALA A 391 12.48 19.87 -7.50
C ALA A 391 12.59 19.83 -5.97
N MET A 392 13.17 18.75 -5.43
CA MET A 392 13.42 18.63 -3.99
C MET A 392 14.42 19.67 -3.47
N LEU A 393 15.47 20.00 -4.24
CA LEU A 393 16.44 21.00 -3.85
C LEU A 393 15.83 22.40 -3.69
N VAL A 394 15.01 22.84 -4.66
CA VAL A 394 14.44 24.21 -4.65
C VAL A 394 13.30 24.36 -3.66
N LEU A 395 12.55 23.30 -3.37
CA LEU A 395 11.42 23.36 -2.44
C LEU A 395 11.82 23.21 -0.97
N ALA A 396 12.93 22.52 -0.66
CA ALA A 396 13.37 22.32 0.72
C ALA A 396 13.56 23.63 1.52
N PRO A 397 14.25 24.68 1.02
CA PRO A 397 14.39 25.94 1.75
C PRO A 397 13.09 26.75 1.84
N LEU A 398 12.10 26.50 0.97
CA LEU A 398 10.77 27.14 1.08
C LEU A 398 10.01 26.69 2.33
N ILE A 399 10.33 25.53 2.90
CA ILE A 399 9.81 25.11 4.20
C ILE A 399 10.33 26.04 5.30
N ALA A 400 11.64 26.32 5.29
CA ALA A 400 12.26 27.24 6.24
C ALA A 400 11.78 28.69 6.05
N PHE A 401 11.54 29.09 4.79
CA PHE A 401 10.88 30.35 4.46
C PHE A 401 9.49 30.46 5.09
N SER A 402 8.64 29.45 4.89
CA SER A 402 7.28 29.42 5.46
C SER A 402 7.28 29.45 6.98
N GLN A 403 8.23 28.77 7.62
CA GLN A 403 8.43 28.86 9.07
C GLN A 403 8.88 30.24 9.51
N ALA A 404 9.80 30.88 8.77
CA ALA A 404 10.26 32.23 9.08
C ALA A 404 9.12 33.26 9.01
N VAL A 405 8.19 33.11 8.06
CA VAL A 405 7.00 33.99 7.97
C VAL A 405 6.15 33.92 9.24
N ASN A 406 5.96 32.73 9.81
CA ASN A 406 5.09 32.53 10.96
C ASN A 406 5.78 32.80 12.32
N GLU A 407 7.05 32.43 12.44
CA GLU A 407 7.73 32.37 13.75
C GLU A 407 8.89 33.37 13.88
N THR A 408 9.59 33.69 12.79
CA THR A 408 10.81 34.51 12.84
C THR A 408 10.95 35.49 11.65
N PRO A 409 10.13 36.57 11.60
CA PRO A 409 10.03 37.45 10.42
C PRO A 409 11.35 38.05 9.92
N ARG A 410 12.33 38.23 10.80
CA ARG A 410 13.68 38.73 10.45
C ARG A 410 14.39 37.86 9.41
N TRP A 411 14.11 36.56 9.35
CA TRP A 411 14.76 35.62 8.43
C TRP A 411 14.03 35.48 7.08
N VAL A 412 12.85 36.10 6.93
CA VAL A 412 12.06 36.05 5.69
C VAL A 412 12.85 36.55 4.46
N PRO A 413 13.53 37.72 4.50
CA PRO A 413 14.30 38.20 3.36
C PRO A 413 15.42 37.22 2.98
N PHE A 414 16.15 36.70 3.96
CA PHE A 414 17.24 35.75 3.73
C PHE A 414 16.75 34.51 2.98
N TRP A 415 15.72 33.83 3.49
CA TRP A 415 15.20 32.61 2.87
C TRP A 415 14.55 32.87 1.51
N GLY A 416 13.91 34.02 1.32
CA GLY A 416 13.31 34.41 0.05
C GLY A 416 14.35 34.66 -1.04
N TYR A 417 15.35 35.51 -0.78
CA TYR A 417 16.45 35.75 -1.73
C TYR A 417 17.28 34.49 -1.98
N PHE A 418 17.52 33.70 -0.94
CA PHE A 418 18.21 32.42 -1.07
C PHE A 418 17.47 31.46 -2.00
N SER A 419 16.15 31.28 -1.80
CA SER A 419 15.32 30.41 -2.64
C SER A 419 15.22 30.93 -4.07
N PHE A 420 15.13 32.25 -4.26
CA PHE A 420 15.15 32.89 -5.58
C PHE A 420 16.44 32.59 -6.35
N GLY A 421 17.61 32.77 -5.71
CA GLY A 421 18.90 32.45 -6.30
C GLY A 421 19.06 30.95 -6.58
N LEU A 422 18.62 30.10 -5.63
CA LEU A 422 18.68 28.65 -5.77
C LEU A 422 17.84 28.15 -6.95
N MET A 423 16.69 28.77 -7.23
CA MET A 423 15.85 28.42 -8.38
C MET A 423 16.62 28.57 -9.70
N ILE A 424 17.30 29.71 -9.88
CA ILE A 424 18.11 29.99 -11.07
C ILE A 424 19.28 29.02 -11.17
N VAL A 425 20.04 28.85 -10.08
CA VAL A 425 21.19 27.95 -10.03
C VAL A 425 20.79 26.52 -10.35
N THR A 426 19.68 26.04 -9.79
CA THR A 426 19.18 24.68 -10.03
C THR A 426 18.78 24.49 -11.49
N ALA A 427 18.08 25.46 -12.09
CA ALA A 427 17.68 25.39 -13.50
C ALA A 427 18.90 25.29 -14.44
N ILE A 428 19.97 26.01 -14.13
CA ILE A 428 21.25 25.93 -14.85
C ILE A 428 21.91 24.56 -14.63
N LEU A 429 22.01 24.10 -13.38
CA LEU A 429 22.62 22.81 -13.03
C LEU A 429 21.92 21.61 -13.68
N MET A 430 20.60 21.67 -13.88
CA MET A 430 19.86 20.65 -14.62
C MET A 430 20.36 20.50 -16.07
N ASN A 431 20.83 21.58 -16.68
CA ASN A 431 21.27 21.67 -18.07
C ASN A 431 22.80 21.67 -18.22
N CYS A 432 23.56 21.63 -17.12
CA CYS A 432 25.01 21.46 -17.12
C CYS A 432 25.40 20.00 -17.41
N TYR A 433 25.22 19.56 -18.66
CA TYR A 433 25.42 18.16 -19.07
C TYR A 433 26.85 17.62 -18.91
N PHE A 434 27.84 18.49 -18.69
CA PHE A 434 29.21 18.08 -18.38
C PHE A 434 29.32 17.44 -16.98
N ILE A 435 28.42 17.80 -16.06
CA ILE A 435 28.43 17.26 -14.69
C ILE A 435 27.71 15.92 -14.68
N ARG A 436 28.37 14.90 -14.12
CA ARG A 436 27.82 13.55 -14.00
C ARG A 436 27.31 13.32 -12.58
N TYR A 437 26.01 13.10 -12.45
CA TYR A 437 25.37 12.80 -11.18
C TYR A 437 25.09 11.31 -11.05
N LEU A 438 25.48 10.70 -9.93
CA LEU A 438 25.21 9.29 -9.69
C LEU A 438 23.71 9.04 -9.55
N HIS A 439 23.22 7.93 -10.13
CA HIS A 439 21.83 7.54 -9.99
C HIS A 439 21.51 7.15 -8.54
N MET A 440 20.84 8.05 -7.81
CA MET A 440 20.63 7.90 -6.36
C MET A 440 19.90 6.60 -5.99
N GLY A 441 18.94 6.18 -6.83
CA GLY A 441 18.25 4.90 -6.66
C GLY A 441 19.17 3.66 -6.64
N ARG A 442 20.20 3.61 -7.51
CA ARG A 442 21.16 2.49 -7.58
C ARG A 442 22.21 2.57 -6.48
N PHE A 443 22.62 3.79 -6.13
CA PHE A 443 23.50 3.99 -4.99
C PHE A 443 22.87 3.52 -3.67
N MET A 444 21.58 3.81 -3.48
CA MET A 444 20.82 3.41 -2.31
C MET A 444 20.57 1.89 -2.25
N SER A 445 20.35 1.22 -3.39
CA SER A 445 20.28 -0.26 -3.42
C SER A 445 21.62 -0.91 -3.08
N ARG A 446 22.74 -0.30 -3.49
CA ARG A 446 24.09 -0.80 -3.19
C ARG A 446 24.49 -0.60 -1.71
N ASN A 447 24.07 0.49 -1.09
CA ASN A 447 24.43 0.82 0.29
C ASN A 447 23.18 0.86 1.21
N PRO A 448 22.85 -0.23 1.93
CA PRO A 448 21.67 -0.29 2.78
C PRO A 448 21.71 0.74 3.92
N TRP A 449 22.89 1.20 4.32
CA TRP A 449 23.04 2.31 5.27
C TRP A 449 22.49 3.63 4.72
N MET A 450 22.65 3.89 3.41
CA MET A 450 22.08 5.09 2.80
C MET A 450 20.55 5.01 2.80
N THR A 451 19.96 3.84 2.50
CA THR A 451 18.51 3.63 2.61
C THR A 451 18.00 3.86 4.04
N ARG A 452 18.68 3.30 5.04
CA ARG A 452 18.34 3.49 6.46
C ARG A 452 18.49 4.95 6.88
N PHE A 453 19.53 5.63 6.40
CA PHE A 453 19.72 7.06 6.64
C PHE A 453 18.59 7.89 6.05
N SER A 454 18.24 7.69 4.78
CA SER A 454 17.11 8.38 4.14
C SER A 454 15.78 8.10 4.86
N LEU A 455 15.55 6.88 5.34
CA LEU A 455 14.38 6.55 6.17
C LEU A 455 14.42 7.25 7.54
N ALA A 456 15.58 7.32 8.18
CA ALA A 456 15.75 8.06 9.43
C ALA A 456 15.50 9.57 9.24
N LEU A 457 15.84 10.14 8.08
CA LEU A 457 15.52 11.53 7.76
C LEU A 457 14.01 11.79 7.78
N LEU A 458 13.16 10.82 7.44
CA LEU A 458 11.71 10.99 7.51
C LEU A 458 11.19 11.14 8.95
N ILE A 459 11.94 10.72 9.97
CA ILE A 459 11.59 10.98 11.38
C ILE A 459 11.59 12.49 11.65
N THR A 460 12.44 13.25 10.95
CA THR A 460 12.54 14.70 11.12
C THR A 460 11.33 15.47 10.61
N VAL A 461 10.38 14.83 9.91
CA VAL A 461 9.14 15.45 9.39
C VAL A 461 8.32 16.14 10.49
N VAL A 462 8.33 15.59 11.71
CA VAL A 462 7.60 16.15 12.85
C VAL A 462 8.35 17.34 13.48
N THR A 463 9.63 17.50 13.17
CA THR A 463 10.50 18.54 13.74
C THR A 463 10.49 19.82 12.91
N PRO A 464 10.78 20.98 13.51
CA PRO A 464 10.93 22.23 12.76
C PRO A 464 12.13 22.21 11.81
N TYR A 465 13.12 21.33 12.03
CA TYR A 465 14.35 21.27 11.23
C TYR A 465 14.21 20.50 9.91
N PHE A 466 13.04 19.95 9.62
CA PHE A 466 12.80 19.12 8.42
C PHE A 466 13.30 19.76 7.12
N GLY A 467 12.96 21.05 6.89
CA GLY A 467 13.37 21.76 5.68
C GLY A 467 14.89 21.90 5.52
N LEU A 468 15.59 22.23 6.62
CA LEU A 468 17.05 22.35 6.65
C LEU A 468 17.74 21.01 6.41
N VAL A 469 17.22 19.95 7.03
CA VAL A 469 17.74 18.59 6.88
C VAL A 469 17.57 18.09 5.43
N CYS A 470 16.39 18.29 4.83
CA CYS A 470 16.15 17.96 3.44
C CYS A 470 17.03 18.78 2.49
N PHE A 471 17.18 20.09 2.75
CA PHE A 471 18.07 20.94 1.96
C PHE A 471 19.52 20.47 2.06
N GLY A 472 20.02 20.20 3.27
CA GLY A 472 21.38 19.69 3.48
C GLY A 472 21.62 18.37 2.76
N TYR A 473 20.65 17.45 2.80
CA TYR A 473 20.72 16.19 2.07
C TYR A 473 20.79 16.39 0.55
N MET A 474 19.95 17.26 -0.01
CA MET A 474 19.97 17.56 -1.44
C MET A 474 21.22 18.35 -1.86
N PHE A 475 21.71 19.23 -1.00
CA PHE A 475 22.95 19.96 -1.22
C PHE A 475 24.17 19.02 -1.27
N LEU A 476 24.24 18.03 -0.38
CA LEU A 476 25.24 16.97 -0.44
C LEU A 476 25.14 16.17 -1.76
N TYR A 477 23.91 15.92 -2.25
CA TYR A 477 23.72 15.29 -3.55
C TYR A 477 24.22 16.17 -4.71
N VAL A 478 23.98 17.48 -4.67
CA VAL A 478 24.50 18.44 -5.66
C VAL A 478 26.03 18.44 -5.70
N LEU A 479 26.69 18.32 -4.54
CA LEU A 479 28.15 18.27 -4.43
C LEU A 479 28.75 16.89 -4.71
N SER A 480 27.93 15.84 -4.76
CA SER A 480 28.39 14.46 -4.95
C SER A 480 29.30 14.24 -6.19
N PRO A 481 29.17 14.96 -7.33
CA PRO A 481 30.08 14.81 -8.46
C PRO A 481 31.54 15.12 -8.12
N LEU A 482 31.82 16.00 -7.14
CA LEU A 482 33.19 16.34 -6.73
C LEU A 482 33.96 15.12 -6.19
N VAL A 483 33.24 14.15 -5.61
CA VAL A 483 33.80 12.91 -5.07
C VAL A 483 33.62 11.75 -6.04
N THR A 484 32.47 11.70 -6.73
CA THR A 484 32.06 10.55 -7.55
C THR A 484 32.56 10.59 -9.00
N TRP A 485 33.17 11.69 -9.46
CA TRP A 485 33.74 11.79 -10.81
C TRP A 485 34.82 10.74 -11.12
N ARG A 486 35.47 10.18 -10.09
CA ARG A 486 36.51 9.15 -10.22
C ARG A 486 35.99 7.71 -10.28
N ILE A 487 34.68 7.50 -10.12
CA ILE A 487 34.08 6.15 -10.15
C ILE A 487 33.91 5.72 -11.60
N ASP A 488 34.34 4.50 -11.90
CA ASP A 488 34.18 3.94 -13.24
C ASP A 488 32.68 3.73 -13.59
N PRO A 489 32.22 4.12 -14.80
CA PRO A 489 30.84 3.92 -15.24
C PRO A 489 30.33 2.47 -15.10
N GLU A 490 31.20 1.47 -15.30
CA GLU A 490 30.81 0.07 -15.14
C GLU A 490 30.51 -0.29 -13.68
N GLU A 491 31.27 0.27 -12.74
CA GLU A 491 31.03 0.11 -11.30
C GLU A 491 29.79 0.88 -10.83
N ALA A 492 29.52 2.05 -11.43
CA ALA A 492 28.33 2.86 -11.16
C ALA A 492 27.05 2.23 -11.72
N ALA A 493 27.16 1.42 -12.78
CA ALA A 493 26.03 0.74 -13.39
C ALA A 493 25.51 -0.48 -12.60
N ARG A 494 26.34 -1.10 -11.76
CA ARG A 494 26.00 -2.30 -10.98
C ARG A 494 24.90 -2.02 -9.94
N GLU A 495 23.77 -2.73 -10.04
CA GLU A 495 22.63 -2.59 -9.10
C GLU A 495 22.82 -3.35 -7.78
N THR A 496 23.64 -4.40 -7.77
CA THR A 496 23.93 -5.26 -6.61
C THR A 496 25.42 -5.25 -6.25
N ARG A 497 25.72 -5.33 -4.94
CA ARG A 497 27.08 -5.62 -4.46
C ARG A 497 27.47 -7.01 -4.95
N THR A 498 28.66 -7.15 -5.52
CA THR A 498 29.32 -8.47 -5.55
C THR A 498 29.50 -8.92 -4.10
N THR A 499 28.81 -9.98 -3.70
CA THR A 499 29.24 -10.77 -2.56
C THR A 499 30.59 -11.34 -2.93
N SER A 500 31.67 -10.64 -2.58
CA SER A 500 32.97 -11.27 -2.47
C SER A 500 32.83 -12.36 -1.41
N SER A 501 32.95 -13.60 -1.86
CA SER A 501 33.11 -14.81 -1.04
C SER A 501 34.06 -14.60 0.12
#